data_AF-A0A967FFJ2-F1
#
_entry.id   AF-A0A967FFJ2-F1
#
_cell.length_a   1.000
_cell.length_b   1.000
_cell.length_c   1.000
_cell.angle_alpha   90.00
_cell.angle_beta   90.00
_cell.angle_gamma   90.00
#
_symmetry.space_group_name_H-M   'P 1'
#
loop_
_entity.id
_entity.type
_entity.pdbx_description
1 polymer ?
#
loop_
_entity_poly.entity_id
_entity_poly.type
_entity_poly.pdbx_seq_one_letter_code
_entity_poly.pdbx_strand_id
1 'polypeptide(L)'
;TRQLPELSDDEDEGVELTADELGLTLVEEDTISLLEPIREQILMAIPIQPLCDESCKGLCVHCGENLNATDCGCEEPQFDTRFASLKNFKVKK
;
A
#
# COMPACT_ATOMS: atom_id res chain seq x y z
N THR A 1 12.08 13.90 -3.09
CA THR A 1 11.47 14.66 -1.99
C THR A 1 10.31 15.44 -2.55
N ARG A 2 9.07 15.02 -2.27
CA ARG A 2 7.88 15.80 -2.65
C ARG A 2 7.86 17.01 -1.73
N GLN A 3 8.20 18.18 -2.26
CA GLN A 3 8.13 19.42 -1.50
C GLN A 3 6.65 19.65 -1.20
N LEU A 4 6.27 19.56 0.08
CA LEU A 4 4.93 19.96 0.50
C LEU A 4 4.82 21.48 0.33
N PRO A 5 3.67 22.00 -0.14
CA PRO A 5 3.47 23.44 -0.21
C PRO A 5 3.65 24.07 1.18
N GLU A 6 4.39 25.18 1.23
CA GLU A 6 4.57 25.94 2.46
C GLU A 6 3.25 26.63 2.79
N LEU A 7 2.64 26.23 3.90
CA LEU A 7 1.44 26.87 4.45
C LEU A 7 1.90 28.16 5.15
N SER A 8 1.56 29.33 4.60
CA SER A 8 1.65 30.60 5.32
C SER A 8 0.48 30.72 6.28
N ASP A 9 0.74 31.20 7.51
CA ASP A 9 -0.26 31.36 8.59
C ASP A 9 -1.28 32.49 8.33
N ASP A 10 -1.32 33.06 7.12
CA ASP A 10 -2.30 34.06 6.72
C ASP A 10 -3.63 33.36 6.37
N GLU A 11 -4.59 33.40 7.31
CA GLU A 11 -5.87 32.65 7.28
C GLU A 11 -6.81 32.97 6.08
N ASP A 12 -6.45 33.88 5.17
CA ASP A 12 -7.30 34.38 4.09
C ASP A 12 -6.84 34.03 2.65
N GLU A 13 -5.68 33.40 2.46
CA GLU A 13 -5.17 33.06 1.10
C GLU A 13 -5.02 31.54 0.93
N GLY A 14 -6.06 30.88 0.41
CA GLY A 14 -6.03 29.46 0.11
C GLY A 14 -5.02 29.11 -1.00
N VAL A 15 -4.29 28.00 -0.85
CA VAL A 15 -3.39 27.49 -1.89
C VAL A 15 -4.22 26.79 -2.97
N GLU A 16 -4.17 27.31 -4.20
CA GLU A 16 -4.79 26.68 -5.37
C GLU A 16 -4.05 25.38 -5.75
N LEU A 17 -4.82 24.35 -6.12
CA LEU A 17 -4.26 23.10 -6.61
C LEU A 17 -3.69 23.27 -8.01
N THR A 18 -2.52 22.68 -8.25
CA THR A 18 -1.97 22.58 -9.60
C THR A 18 -2.75 21.57 -10.45
N ALA A 19 -2.63 21.67 -11.78
CA ALA A 19 -3.27 20.71 -12.70
C ALA A 19 -2.85 19.25 -12.40
N ASP A 20 -1.58 19.04 -12.05
CA ASP A 20 -1.04 17.73 -11.67
C ASP A 20 -1.67 17.21 -10.37
N GLU A 21 -1.90 18.08 -9.38
CA GLU A 21 -2.57 17.71 -8.13
C GLU A 21 -4.06 17.39 -8.32
N LEU A 22 -4.69 17.99 -9.32
CA LEU A 22 -6.04 17.65 -9.75
C LEU A 22 -6.09 16.37 -10.61
N GLY A 23 -4.94 15.75 -10.92
CA GLY A 23 -4.84 14.57 -11.78
C GLY A 23 -5.18 14.85 -13.24
N LEU A 24 -5.03 16.10 -13.68
CA LEU A 24 -5.30 16.50 -15.07
C LEU A 24 -4.06 16.28 -15.92
N THR A 25 -4.20 15.60 -17.05
CA THR A 25 -3.15 15.51 -18.07
C THR A 25 -3.40 16.55 -19.15
N LEU A 26 -2.45 17.47 -19.34
CA LEU A 26 -2.51 18.46 -20.42
C LEU A 26 -2.20 17.79 -21.76
N VAL A 27 -3.00 18.14 -22.77
CA VAL A 27 -2.77 17.73 -24.17
C VAL A 27 -1.96 18.83 -24.83
N GLU A 28 -0.85 18.46 -25.46
CA GLU A 28 0.00 19.38 -26.22
C GLU A 28 -0.23 19.11 -27.71
N GLU A 29 -0.76 20.10 -28.41
CA GLU A 29 -1.21 19.98 -29.81
C GLU A 29 -2.23 18.84 -29.97
N ASP A 30 -1.86 17.80 -30.73
CA ASP A 30 -2.63 16.57 -30.94
C ASP A 30 -2.01 15.36 -30.23
N THR A 31 -1.16 15.59 -29.22
CA THR A 31 -0.43 14.55 -28.49
C THR A 31 -0.70 14.58 -27.00
N ILE A 32 -0.77 13.40 -26.39
CA ILE A 32 -0.93 13.23 -24.94
C ILE A 32 0.15 12.29 -24.41
N SER A 33 0.82 12.68 -23.33
CA SER A 33 1.78 11.82 -22.65
C SER A 33 1.06 10.83 -21.75
N LEU A 34 1.23 9.54 -22.03
CA LEU A 34 0.62 8.47 -21.23
C LEU A 34 1.56 7.93 -20.15
N LEU A 35 2.78 8.46 -20.03
CA LEU A 35 3.79 7.91 -19.13
C LEU A 35 3.32 7.90 -17.67
N GLU A 36 2.85 9.04 -17.17
CA GLU A 36 2.41 9.17 -15.79
C GLU A 36 1.13 8.37 -15.49
N PRO A 37 0.03 8.47 -16.28
CA PRO A 37 -1.17 7.68 -15.99
C PRO A 37 -0.90 6.17 -16.08
N ILE A 38 -0.10 5.70 -17.05
CA ILE A 38 0.27 4.28 -17.12
C ILE A 38 1.10 3.87 -15.89
N ARG A 39 2.06 4.70 -15.47
CA ARG A 39 2.88 4.44 -14.28
C ARG A 39 2.03 4.29 -13.03
N GLU A 40 1.06 5.19 -12.81
CA GLU A 40 0.14 5.12 -11.68
C GLU A 40 -0.70 3.84 -11.71
N GLN A 41 -1.27 3.48 -12.87
CA GLN A 41 -2.03 2.24 -13.02
C GLN A 41 -1.17 1.00 -12.73
N ILE A 42 0.07 0.97 -13.22
CA ILE A 42 1.01 -0.12 -12.94
C ILE A 42 1.26 -0.23 -11.43
N LEU A 43 1.54 0.90 -10.76
CA LEU A 43 1.78 0.92 -9.32
C LEU A 43 0.58 0.40 -8.52
N MET A 44 -0.64 0.78 -8.91
CA MET A 44 -1.87 0.28 -8.29
C MET A 44 -2.15 -1.20 -8.58
N ALA A 45 -1.70 -1.72 -9.72
CA ALA A 45 -1.87 -3.11 -10.10
C ALA A 45 -0.88 -4.06 -9.41
N ILE A 46 0.17 -3.55 -8.78
CA ILE A 46 1.13 -4.38 -8.03
C ILE A 46 0.42 -5.00 -6.82
N PRO A 47 0.45 -6.33 -6.66
CA PRO A 47 -0.15 -6.98 -5.50
C PRO A 47 0.59 -6.58 -4.22
N ILE A 48 -0.16 -6.35 -3.14
CA ILE A 48 0.40 -6.04 -1.80
C ILE A 48 1.34 -7.16 -1.32
N GLN A 49 1.04 -8.41 -1.68
CA GLN A 49 1.86 -9.57 -1.39
C GLN A 49 2.11 -10.36 -2.69
N PRO A 50 3.23 -10.11 -3.39
CA PRO A 50 3.57 -10.86 -4.59
C PRO A 50 3.91 -12.30 -4.20
N LEU A 51 3.21 -13.25 -4.81
CA LEU A 51 3.50 -14.68 -4.68
C LEU A 51 4.32 -15.16 -5.88
N CYS A 52 5.12 -16.20 -5.66
CA CYS A 52 5.89 -16.83 -6.71
C CYS A 52 5.00 -17.59 -7.73
N ASP A 53 3.91 -18.17 -7.25
CA ASP A 53 2.81 -18.81 -7.98
C ASP A 53 1.56 -18.90 -7.06
N GLU A 54 0.42 -19.37 -7.58
CA GLU A 54 -0.84 -19.45 -6.82
C GLU A 54 -0.78 -20.41 -5.62
N SER A 55 0.14 -21.37 -5.61
CA SER A 55 0.32 -22.38 -4.56
C SER A 55 1.47 -22.06 -3.59
N CYS A 56 2.14 -20.91 -3.78
CA CYS A 56 3.33 -20.50 -3.04
C CYS A 56 3.04 -20.43 -1.53
N LYS A 57 3.64 -21.34 -0.76
CA LYS A 57 3.51 -21.41 0.71
C LYS A 57 4.22 -20.27 1.45
N GLY A 58 5.04 -19.49 0.74
CA GLY A 58 5.79 -18.37 1.29
C GLY A 58 6.99 -18.78 2.13
N LEU A 59 7.46 -17.84 2.95
CA LEU A 59 8.57 -18.02 3.88
C LEU A 59 8.03 -18.15 5.31
N CYS A 60 8.73 -18.90 6.16
CA CYS A 60 8.40 -18.96 7.57
C CYS A 60 8.58 -17.58 8.23
N VAL A 61 7.55 -17.09 8.92
CA VAL A 61 7.59 -15.79 9.62
C VAL A 61 8.57 -15.76 10.81
N HIS A 62 9.02 -16.93 11.28
CA HIS A 62 9.95 -17.05 12.40
C HIS A 62 11.41 -17.17 11.95
N CYS A 63 11.71 -17.98 10.93
CA CYS A 63 13.08 -18.29 10.52
C CYS A 63 13.42 -17.90 9.07
N GLY A 64 12.43 -17.55 8.26
CA GLY A 64 12.62 -17.18 6.85
C GLY A 64 12.82 -18.35 5.89
N GLU A 65 12.76 -19.60 6.35
CA GLU A 65 12.92 -20.79 5.49
C GLU A 65 11.82 -20.87 4.44
N ASN A 66 12.17 -21.38 3.25
CA ASN A 66 11.22 -21.53 2.16
C ASN A 66 10.31 -22.75 2.39
N LEU A 67 9.04 -22.48 2.75
CA LEU A 67 8.05 -23.51 3.07
C LEU A 67 7.65 -24.35 1.84
N ASN A 68 8.00 -23.91 0.64
CA ASN A 68 7.84 -24.70 -0.58
C ASN A 68 8.89 -25.82 -0.70
N ALA A 69 10.05 -25.66 -0.06
CA ALA A 69 11.15 -26.63 -0.12
C ALA A 69 11.11 -27.61 1.06
N THR A 70 10.88 -27.11 2.28
CA THR A 70 10.93 -27.91 3.50
C THR A 70 9.90 -27.45 4.52
N ASP A 71 9.54 -28.36 5.42
CA ASP A 71 8.88 -27.99 6.67
C ASP A 71 9.97 -27.57 7.69
N CYS A 72 9.92 -26.32 8.13
CA CYS A 72 10.89 -25.76 9.06
C CYS A 72 10.67 -26.21 10.51
N GLY A 73 9.50 -26.78 10.84
CA GLY A 73 9.17 -27.23 12.19
C GLY A 73 9.06 -26.11 13.24
N CYS A 74 9.05 -24.84 12.84
CA CYS A 74 8.75 -23.74 13.75
C CYS A 74 7.32 -23.88 14.27
N GLU A 75 7.12 -23.59 15.55
CA GLU A 75 5.78 -23.58 16.16
C GLU A 75 4.92 -22.54 15.43
N GLU A 76 3.68 -22.90 15.08
CA GLU A 76 2.75 -21.94 14.48
C GLU A 76 2.56 -20.74 15.42
N PRO A 77 2.45 -19.51 14.88
CA PRO A 77 2.28 -18.33 15.71
C PRO A 77 1.05 -18.51 16.60
N GLN A 78 1.30 -18.62 17.91
CA GLN A 78 0.24 -18.65 18.90
C GLN A 78 -0.56 -17.35 18.80
N PHE A 79 -1.88 -17.48 18.96
CA PHE A 79 -2.89 -16.41 19.00
C PHE A 79 -2.31 -15.03 19.34
N ASP A 80 -2.46 -14.08 18.42
CA ASP A 80 -1.97 -12.71 18.60
C ASP A 80 -2.53 -12.10 19.89
N THR A 81 -1.65 -11.90 20.87
CA THR A 81 -2.03 -11.46 22.21
C THR A 81 -2.38 -9.97 22.26
N ARG A 82 -2.10 -9.18 21.20
CA ARG A 82 -2.38 -7.74 21.15
C ARG A 82 -3.85 -7.42 21.41
N PHE A 83 -4.76 -8.32 21.01
CA PHE A 83 -6.20 -8.21 21.26
C PHE A 83 -6.71 -9.24 22.28
N ALA A 84 -5.85 -9.85 23.10
CA ALA A 84 -6.26 -10.84 24.10
C ALA A 84 -7.34 -10.32 25.06
N SER A 85 -7.29 -9.03 25.43
CA SER A 85 -8.31 -8.38 26.27
C SER A 85 -9.71 -8.36 25.65
N LEU A 86 -9.81 -8.48 24.32
CA LEU A 86 -11.08 -8.52 23.59
C LEU A 86 -11.61 -9.94 23.36
N LYS A 87 -10.90 -10.98 23.83
CA LYS A 87 -11.26 -12.38 23.58
C LYS A 87 -12.71 -12.73 23.95
N ASN A 88 -13.27 -12.06 24.97
CA ASN A 88 -14.63 -12.27 25.46
C ASN A 88 -15.55 -11.06 25.22
N PHE A 89 -15.15 -10.10 24.38
CA PHE A 89 -15.93 -8.89 24.14
C PHE A 89 -17.18 -9.21 23.29
N LYS A 90 -18.36 -8.76 23.76
CA LYS A 90 -19.64 -8.94 23.08
C LYS A 90 -20.25 -7.58 22.78
N VAL A 91 -20.42 -7.27 21.50
CA VAL A 91 -21.18 -6.08 21.06
C VAL A 91 -22.66 -6.36 21.27
N LYS A 92 -23.34 -5.52 22.07
CA LYS A 92 -24.80 -5.52 22.14
C LYS A 92 -25.32 -4.70 20.97
N LYS A 93 -26.17 -5.31 20.17
CA LYS A 93 -26.86 -4.69 19.04
C LYS A 93 -28.06 -3.88 19.54
#